data_AF-A0A1R4IYV6-F1
#
_entry.id   AF-A0A1R4IYV6-F1
#
_cell.length_a   1.000
_cell.length_b   1.000
_cell.length_c   1.000
_cell.angle_alpha   90.00
_cell.angle_beta   90.00
_cell.angle_gamma   90.00
#
_symmetry.space_group_name_H-M   'P 1'
#
loop_
_entity.id
_entity.type
_entity.pdbx_description
1 polymer ?
#
loop_
_entity_poly.entity_id
_entity_poly.type
_entity_poly.pdbx_seq_one_letter_code
_entity_poly.pdbx_strand_id
1 'polypeptide(L)'
;MAALMLTGCASEPTPAASPPASESADHDHGDHDVLVPSPTTTPDLDATATAAVDALEAYADRDLDYAAWFEQLKPHLHPTAVEAYSTVNPSRLPVVEIQDGAEAASTSTDTYAVVYVPTSLGDYTIELRRDDATASWGVTRFQPPA
;
A
#
# COMPACT_ATOMS: atom_id res chain seq x y z
N MET A 1 -10.59 63.68 -5.41
CA MET A 1 -9.18 63.21 -5.49
C MET A 1 -8.62 63.12 -4.09
N ALA A 2 -8.41 61.90 -3.58
CA ALA A 2 -7.40 61.56 -2.56
C ALA A 2 -7.48 60.04 -2.36
N ALA A 3 -6.42 59.34 -2.72
CA ALA A 3 -6.32 57.88 -2.70
C ALA A 3 -5.91 57.36 -1.33
N LEU A 4 -6.47 56.21 -0.94
CA LEU A 4 -6.18 55.45 0.27
C LEU A 4 -4.85 54.71 0.16
N MET A 5 -4.03 54.74 1.21
CA MET A 5 -2.99 53.75 1.49
C MET A 5 -2.89 53.57 3.02
N LEU A 6 -3.56 52.55 3.58
CA LEU A 6 -3.25 52.06 4.93
C LEU A 6 -2.65 50.67 4.79
N THR A 7 -1.33 50.63 4.93
CA THR A 7 -0.55 49.43 5.23
C THR A 7 -0.97 48.89 6.60
N GLY A 8 -1.46 47.66 6.65
CA GLY A 8 -1.79 46.96 7.89
C GLY A 8 -0.63 46.06 8.29
N CYS A 9 0.12 46.45 9.32
CA CYS A 9 1.08 45.58 9.99
C CYS A 9 0.34 44.44 10.71
N ALA A 10 0.72 43.20 10.42
CA ALA A 10 0.35 42.03 11.20
C ALA A 10 1.13 42.04 12.54
N SER A 11 0.45 41.62 13.61
CA SER A 11 0.93 41.62 14.99
C SER A 11 2.09 40.66 15.24
N GLU A 12 3.08 41.11 16.02
CA GLU A 12 4.12 40.31 16.65
C GLU A 12 3.62 39.74 18.00
N PRO A 13 4.16 38.59 18.45
CA PRO A 13 4.98 38.68 19.68
C PRO A 13 6.26 37.81 19.67
N THR A 14 7.30 38.35 20.31
CA THR A 14 8.58 37.75 20.76
C THR A 14 8.56 37.89 22.31
N PRO A 15 9.07 36.97 23.18
CA PRO A 15 10.44 36.40 23.14
C PRO A 15 10.69 34.97 23.70
N ALA A 16 11.89 34.47 23.36
CA ALA A 16 12.87 33.69 24.14
C ALA A 16 12.43 32.57 25.11
N ALA A 17 12.94 31.36 24.87
CA ALA A 17 14.00 30.72 25.68
C ALA A 17 13.93 29.19 25.51
N SER A 18 14.88 28.63 24.77
CA SER A 18 15.13 27.18 24.76
C SER A 18 15.65 26.75 26.13
N PRO A 19 15.16 25.65 26.74
CA PRO A 19 15.79 25.12 27.94
C PRO A 19 17.21 24.60 27.63
N PRO A 20 18.13 24.65 28.61
CA PRO A 20 19.53 24.30 28.41
C PRO A 20 19.74 22.81 28.22
N ALA A 21 20.86 22.49 27.57
CA ALA A 21 21.47 21.18 27.48
C ALA A 21 21.51 20.49 28.85
N SER A 22 21.09 19.22 28.88
CA SER A 22 21.50 18.28 29.92
C SER A 22 22.64 17.43 29.35
N GLU A 23 23.87 17.83 29.66
CA GLU A 23 25.01 16.91 29.68
C GLU A 23 25.08 16.26 31.06
N SER A 24 25.18 14.93 31.09
CA SER A 24 25.87 14.06 32.06
C SER A 24 25.33 12.63 31.83
N ALA A 25 26.10 11.57 31.67
CA ALA A 25 27.51 11.35 31.92
C ALA A 25 28.02 10.15 31.09
N ASP A 26 29.32 10.16 30.86
CA ASP A 26 30.15 9.08 30.35
C ASP A 26 29.90 7.75 31.10
N HIS A 27 29.52 6.70 30.36
CA HIS A 27 29.79 5.32 30.77
C HIS A 27 30.02 4.42 29.55
N ASP A 28 31.27 3.97 29.50
CA ASP A 28 31.73 2.67 29.04
C ASP A 28 31.87 2.44 27.53
N HIS A 29 33.14 2.27 27.16
CA HIS A 29 33.66 1.88 25.86
C HIS A 29 33.23 0.44 25.52
N GLY A 30 31.99 0.27 25.09
CA GLY A 30 31.57 -0.90 24.33
C GLY A 30 31.62 -0.56 22.85
N ASP A 31 32.67 -1.00 22.16
CA ASP A 31 32.72 -1.09 20.69
C ASP A 31 31.55 -1.96 20.23
N HIS A 32 30.42 -1.31 20.02
CA HIS A 32 29.26 -1.88 19.38
C HIS A 32 28.86 -0.85 18.32
N ASP A 33 29.74 -0.73 17.31
CA ASP A 33 29.32 -0.48 15.94
C ASP A 33 28.48 -1.70 15.51
N VAL A 34 27.33 -1.89 16.16
CA VAL A 34 26.27 -2.70 15.60
C VAL A 34 25.77 -1.83 14.48
N LEU A 35 26.36 -2.03 13.30
CA LEU A 35 25.70 -1.77 12.04
C LEU A 35 24.34 -2.47 12.14
N VAL A 36 23.33 -1.74 12.58
CA VAL A 36 21.94 -2.20 12.50
C VAL A 36 21.76 -2.41 10.99
N PRO A 37 21.59 -3.65 10.51
CA PRO A 37 21.38 -3.84 9.09
C PRO A 37 20.12 -3.04 8.75
N SER A 38 20.24 -2.05 7.88
CA SER A 38 19.06 -1.52 7.18
C SER A 38 18.30 -2.73 6.67
N PRO A 39 16.97 -2.85 6.89
CA PRO A 39 16.22 -3.92 6.26
C PRO A 39 16.46 -3.80 4.75
N THR A 40 17.27 -4.71 4.22
CA THR A 40 17.71 -4.75 2.83
C THR A 40 16.94 -5.85 2.10
N THR A 41 15.74 -6.19 2.58
CA THR A 41 14.91 -7.13 1.87
C THR A 41 14.30 -6.37 0.71
N THR A 42 14.86 -6.59 -0.48
CA THR A 42 14.13 -6.28 -1.70
C THR A 42 12.88 -7.16 -1.68
N PRO A 43 11.68 -6.59 -1.90
CA PRO A 43 10.46 -7.39 -1.89
C PRO A 43 10.55 -8.51 -2.91
N ASP A 44 10.01 -9.67 -2.54
CA ASP A 44 9.91 -10.81 -3.46
C ASP A 44 8.85 -10.49 -4.52
N LEU A 45 9.33 -10.01 -5.68
CA LEU A 45 8.47 -9.51 -6.75
C LEU A 45 7.65 -10.63 -7.39
N ASP A 46 8.23 -11.83 -7.52
CA ASP A 46 7.54 -13.01 -8.04
C ASP A 46 6.38 -13.46 -7.14
N ALA A 47 6.60 -13.54 -5.81
CA ALA A 47 5.51 -13.86 -4.87
C ALA A 47 4.41 -12.78 -4.88
N THR A 48 4.79 -11.52 -5.04
CA THR A 48 3.84 -10.42 -5.14
C THR A 48 2.99 -10.53 -6.42
N ALA A 49 3.64 -10.78 -7.57
CA ALA A 49 2.97 -10.95 -8.86
C ALA A 49 2.02 -12.16 -8.84
N THR A 50 2.47 -13.29 -8.29
CA THR A 50 1.65 -14.50 -8.12
C THR A 50 0.41 -14.21 -7.26
N ALA A 51 0.59 -13.60 -6.09
CA ALA A 51 -0.52 -13.27 -5.20
C ALA A 51 -1.54 -12.32 -5.86
N ALA A 52 -1.07 -11.37 -6.68
CA ALA A 52 -1.94 -10.45 -7.41
C ALA A 52 -2.75 -11.16 -8.51
N VAL A 53 -2.13 -12.07 -9.26
CA VAL A 53 -2.79 -12.85 -10.31
C VAL A 53 -3.84 -13.77 -9.70
N ASP A 54 -3.46 -14.59 -8.72
CA ASP A 54 -4.38 -15.53 -8.04
C ASP A 54 -5.61 -14.79 -7.48
N ALA A 55 -5.39 -13.63 -6.88
CA ALA A 55 -6.46 -12.81 -6.34
C ALA A 55 -7.35 -12.21 -7.43
N LEU A 56 -6.78 -11.81 -8.57
CA LEU A 56 -7.54 -11.27 -9.70
C LEU A 56 -8.36 -12.35 -10.38
N GLU A 57 -7.85 -13.58 -10.49
CA GLU A 57 -8.61 -14.74 -10.98
C GLU A 57 -9.84 -14.99 -10.10
N ALA A 58 -9.64 -15.09 -8.79
CA ALA A 58 -10.74 -15.26 -7.84
C ALA A 58 -11.74 -14.10 -7.86
N TYR A 59 -11.24 -12.86 -8.01
CA TYR A 59 -12.10 -11.68 -8.10
C TYR A 59 -12.94 -11.70 -9.39
N ALA A 60 -12.35 -12.07 -10.53
CA ALA A 60 -12.99 -12.05 -11.84
C ALA A 60 -13.94 -13.21 -12.11
N ASP A 61 -13.97 -14.26 -11.25
CA ASP A 61 -14.86 -15.41 -11.41
C ASP A 61 -16.33 -15.05 -11.15
N ARG A 62 -17.00 -14.60 -12.21
CA ARG A 62 -18.38 -14.12 -12.18
C ARG A 62 -19.45 -15.20 -12.31
N ASP A 63 -19.03 -16.44 -12.59
CA ASP A 63 -19.95 -17.58 -12.82
C ASP A 63 -20.41 -18.22 -11.50
N LEU A 64 -19.71 -17.92 -10.41
CA LEU A 64 -20.08 -18.31 -9.05
C LEU A 64 -21.21 -17.44 -8.49
N ASP A 65 -22.03 -18.04 -7.62
CA ASP A 65 -22.91 -17.25 -6.76
C ASP A 65 -22.09 -16.47 -5.71
N TYR A 66 -22.69 -15.43 -5.14
CA TYR A 66 -22.01 -14.54 -4.20
C TYR A 66 -21.31 -15.28 -3.04
N ALA A 67 -21.92 -16.31 -2.45
CA ALA A 67 -21.34 -16.98 -1.30
C ALA A 67 -20.11 -17.79 -1.72
N ALA A 68 -20.20 -18.55 -2.81
CA ALA A 68 -19.07 -19.30 -3.35
C ALA A 68 -17.93 -18.37 -3.80
N TRP A 69 -18.26 -17.31 -4.54
CA TRP A 69 -17.30 -16.31 -4.98
C TRP A 69 -16.58 -15.65 -3.81
N PHE A 70 -17.31 -15.21 -2.79
CA PHE A 70 -16.69 -14.49 -1.67
C PHE A 70 -15.85 -15.41 -0.80
N GLU A 71 -16.25 -16.67 -0.60
CA GLU A 71 -15.43 -17.67 0.10
C GLU A 71 -14.13 -17.98 -0.65
N GLN A 72 -14.14 -17.98 -1.98
CA GLN A 72 -12.93 -18.13 -2.80
C GLN A 72 -12.04 -16.88 -2.75
N LEU A 73 -12.62 -15.67 -2.82
CA LEU A 73 -11.87 -14.42 -2.86
C LEU A 73 -11.24 -14.06 -1.50
N LYS A 74 -11.98 -14.27 -0.41
CA LYS A 74 -11.64 -13.79 0.93
C LYS A 74 -10.22 -14.18 1.43
N PRO A 75 -9.70 -15.39 1.18
CA PRO A 75 -8.32 -15.76 1.53
C PRO A 75 -7.24 -14.90 0.88
N HIS A 76 -7.52 -14.29 -0.28
CA HIS A 76 -6.59 -13.41 -1.00
C HIS A 76 -6.66 -11.97 -0.53
N LEU A 77 -7.68 -11.59 0.26
CA LEU A 77 -7.87 -10.23 0.71
C LEU A 77 -7.08 -9.95 1.98
N HIS A 78 -6.51 -8.75 2.05
CA HIS A 78 -6.05 -8.21 3.31
C HIS A 78 -7.25 -8.03 4.27
N PRO A 79 -7.10 -8.26 5.59
CA PRO A 79 -8.22 -8.15 6.55
C PRO A 79 -8.99 -6.83 6.46
N THR A 80 -8.31 -5.73 6.14
CA THR A 80 -8.92 -4.40 6.00
C THR A 80 -9.79 -4.24 4.76
N ALA A 81 -9.68 -5.13 3.78
CA ALA A 81 -10.43 -5.07 2.51
C ALA A 81 -11.65 -6.00 2.50
N VAL A 82 -11.72 -6.98 3.41
CA VAL A 82 -12.81 -7.97 3.45
C VAL A 82 -14.19 -7.30 3.49
N GLU A 83 -14.38 -6.28 4.34
CA GLU A 83 -15.66 -5.56 4.43
C GLU A 83 -16.00 -4.86 3.10
N ALA A 84 -15.03 -4.20 2.48
CA ALA A 84 -15.23 -3.46 1.23
C ALA A 84 -15.72 -4.35 0.08
N TYR A 85 -15.23 -5.59 0.01
CA TYR A 85 -15.60 -6.56 -1.03
C TYR A 85 -16.85 -7.39 -0.70
N SER A 86 -17.33 -7.38 0.56
CA SER A 86 -18.50 -8.16 1.00
C SER A 86 -19.85 -7.73 0.39
N THR A 87 -19.88 -6.64 -0.37
CA THR A 87 -21.10 -6.13 -1.01
C THR A 87 -21.04 -6.17 -2.53
N VAL A 88 -19.93 -6.65 -3.10
CA VAL A 88 -19.76 -6.79 -4.53
C VAL A 88 -20.65 -7.91 -5.05
N ASN A 89 -21.29 -7.65 -6.18
CA ASN A 89 -22.07 -8.65 -6.90
C ASN A 89 -21.20 -9.21 -8.05
N PRO A 90 -20.75 -10.48 -7.98
CA PRO A 90 -19.84 -11.05 -8.98
C PRO A 90 -20.43 -11.03 -10.39
N SER A 91 -21.74 -11.27 -10.53
CA SER A 91 -22.41 -11.25 -11.82
C SER A 91 -22.47 -9.86 -12.49
N ARG A 92 -22.06 -8.79 -11.80
CA ARG A 92 -21.94 -7.42 -12.37
C ARG A 92 -20.51 -7.04 -12.74
N LEU A 93 -19.52 -7.85 -12.40
CA LEU A 93 -18.14 -7.61 -12.78
C LEU A 93 -18.00 -7.68 -14.31
N PRO A 94 -17.06 -6.95 -14.93
CA PRO A 94 -16.78 -7.11 -16.34
C PRO A 94 -16.19 -8.50 -16.61
N VAL A 95 -16.33 -9.01 -17.84
CA VAL A 95 -15.58 -10.20 -18.24
C VAL A 95 -14.13 -9.78 -18.41
N VAL A 96 -13.22 -10.43 -17.69
CA VAL A 96 -11.79 -10.15 -17.71
C VAL A 96 -11.09 -11.46 -18.04
N GLU A 97 -10.18 -11.41 -19.02
CA GLU A 97 -9.27 -12.51 -19.31
C GLU A 97 -7.87 -12.06 -18.94
N ILE A 98 -7.21 -12.78 -18.05
CA ILE A 98 -5.82 -12.49 -17.66
C ILE A 98 -4.91 -12.92 -18.81
N GLN A 99 -4.04 -12.02 -19.22
CA GLN A 99 -3.00 -12.29 -20.20
C GLN A 99 -1.71 -12.66 -19.46
N ASP A 100 -0.83 -13.42 -20.10
CA ASP A 100 0.44 -13.82 -19.49
C ASP A 100 1.30 -12.61 -19.11
N GLY A 101 1.88 -12.66 -17.90
CA GLY A 101 2.90 -11.74 -17.41
C GLY A 101 2.37 -10.62 -16.52
N ALA A 102 2.41 -10.80 -15.20
CA ALA A 102 2.19 -9.73 -14.23
C ALA A 102 3.52 -9.07 -13.83
N GLU A 103 3.52 -7.75 -13.69
CA GLU A 103 4.71 -6.98 -13.36
C GLU A 103 4.50 -6.18 -12.08
N ALA A 104 5.36 -6.42 -11.08
CA ALA A 104 5.38 -5.61 -9.87
C ALA A 104 6.01 -4.24 -10.16
N ALA A 105 5.35 -3.18 -9.70
CA ALA A 105 5.84 -1.81 -9.80
C ALA A 105 7.13 -1.63 -8.99
N SER A 106 8.02 -0.77 -9.48
CA SER A 106 9.29 -0.44 -8.82
C SER A 106 9.13 0.27 -7.47
N THR A 107 7.94 0.78 -7.16
CA THR A 107 7.61 1.40 -5.86
C THR A 107 7.28 0.38 -4.77
N SER A 108 7.33 -0.92 -5.06
CA SER A 108 7.03 -1.97 -4.09
C SER A 108 8.11 -2.02 -3.00
N THR A 109 7.67 -2.26 -1.77
CA THR A 109 8.46 -2.35 -0.54
C THR A 109 8.16 -3.68 0.16
N ASP A 110 8.86 -3.93 1.28
CA ASP A 110 8.66 -5.13 2.07
C ASP A 110 7.23 -5.34 2.59
N THR A 111 6.38 -4.33 2.70
CA THR A 111 5.02 -4.50 3.29
C THR A 111 3.92 -3.93 2.41
N TYR A 112 4.29 -3.32 1.29
CA TYR A 112 3.37 -2.72 0.33
C TYR A 112 3.84 -3.00 -1.08
N ALA A 113 2.95 -3.41 -1.95
CA ALA A 113 3.29 -3.57 -3.35
C ALA A 113 2.15 -3.15 -4.27
N VAL A 114 2.52 -2.78 -5.49
CA VAL A 114 1.59 -2.51 -6.58
C VAL A 114 1.97 -3.42 -7.72
N VAL A 115 1.02 -4.15 -8.28
CA VAL A 115 1.23 -5.05 -9.41
C VAL A 115 0.32 -4.65 -10.55
N TYR A 116 0.88 -4.62 -11.75
CA TYR A 116 0.14 -4.49 -13.00
C TYR A 116 -0.09 -5.88 -13.57
N VAL A 117 -1.36 -6.24 -13.73
CA VAL A 117 -1.76 -7.52 -14.34
C VAL A 117 -2.42 -7.20 -15.68
N PRO A 118 -1.79 -7.55 -16.81
CA PRO A 118 -2.36 -7.37 -18.13
C PRO A 118 -3.62 -8.20 -18.31
N THR A 119 -4.68 -7.59 -18.81
CA THR A 119 -5.95 -8.27 -19.09
C THR A 119 -6.52 -7.85 -20.43
N SER A 120 -7.54 -8.54 -20.91
CA SER A 120 -8.28 -8.17 -22.12
C SER A 120 -8.91 -6.77 -22.09
N LEU A 121 -9.01 -6.14 -20.91
CA LEU A 121 -9.51 -4.77 -20.74
C LEU A 121 -8.39 -3.72 -20.63
N GLY A 122 -7.13 -4.16 -20.58
CA GLY A 122 -5.98 -3.34 -20.19
C GLY A 122 -5.39 -3.78 -18.84
N ASP A 123 -4.43 -3.01 -18.33
CA ASP A 123 -3.71 -3.39 -17.12
C ASP A 123 -4.54 -3.10 -15.88
N TYR A 124 -4.86 -4.15 -15.13
CA TYR A 124 -5.41 -4.01 -13.78
C TYR A 124 -4.29 -3.61 -12.83
N THR A 125 -4.55 -2.59 -12.01
CA THR A 125 -3.64 -2.21 -10.92
C THR A 125 -4.12 -2.85 -9.63
N ILE A 126 -3.29 -3.72 -9.05
CA ILE A 126 -3.57 -4.44 -7.82
C ILE A 126 -2.68 -3.90 -6.71
N GLU A 127 -3.28 -3.45 -5.61
CA GLU A 127 -2.56 -3.00 -4.42
C GLU A 127 -2.55 -4.12 -3.37
N LEU A 128 -1.37 -4.45 -2.83
CA LEU A 128 -1.18 -5.51 -1.84
C LEU A 128 -0.52 -4.96 -0.58
N ARG A 129 -0.85 -5.57 0.57
CA ARG A 129 -0.22 -5.32 1.86
C ARG A 129 0.03 -6.60 2.63
N ARG A 130 1.01 -6.54 3.53
CA ARG A 130 1.26 -7.56 4.56
C ARG A 130 1.77 -6.89 5.83
N ASP A 131 1.56 -7.53 6.97
CA ASP A 131 1.93 -6.97 8.28
C ASP A 131 3.45 -6.83 8.46
N ASP A 132 4.21 -7.79 7.92
CA ASP A 132 5.67 -7.81 7.95
C ASP A 132 6.25 -8.60 6.77
N ALA A 133 7.58 -8.61 6.62
CA ALA A 133 8.26 -9.20 5.47
C ALA A 133 8.10 -10.74 5.34
N THR A 134 7.58 -11.41 6.36
CA THR A 134 7.35 -12.87 6.40
C THR A 134 5.87 -13.24 6.28
N ALA A 135 4.95 -12.28 6.45
CA ALA A 135 3.53 -12.49 6.29
C ALA A 135 3.14 -12.69 4.82
N SER A 136 2.01 -13.37 4.59
CA SER A 136 1.42 -13.52 3.26
C SER A 136 0.89 -12.19 2.74
N TRP A 137 1.00 -11.97 1.43
CA TRP A 137 0.39 -10.83 0.77
C TRP A 137 -1.13 -10.93 0.77
N GLY A 138 -1.81 -9.85 1.14
CA GLY A 138 -3.24 -9.68 0.98
C GLY A 138 -3.54 -8.50 0.08
N VAL A 139 -4.47 -8.66 -0.86
CA VAL A 139 -4.94 -7.58 -1.73
C VAL A 139 -5.79 -6.61 -0.93
N THR A 140 -5.47 -5.32 -1.05
CA THR A 140 -6.28 -4.23 -0.50
C THR A 140 -7.21 -3.63 -1.53
N ARG A 141 -6.85 -3.70 -2.83
CA ARG A 141 -7.62 -3.05 -3.89
C ARG A 141 -7.38 -3.66 -5.26
N PHE A 142 -8.46 -3.85 -6.01
CA PHE A 142 -8.48 -4.09 -7.46
C PHE A 142 -8.93 -2.81 -8.17
N GLN A 143 -8.07 -2.24 -9.02
CA GLN A 143 -8.42 -1.06 -9.82
C GLN A 143 -8.45 -1.43 -11.31
N PRO A 144 -9.61 -1.33 -11.97
CA PRO A 144 -9.72 -1.56 -13.41
C PRO A 144 -8.96 -0.48 -14.20
N PRO A 145 -8.61 -0.76 -15.46
CA PRO A 145 -8.05 0.24 -16.38
C PRO A 145 -9.03 1.39 -16.61
N ALA A 146 -8.48 2.58 -16.91
CA ALA A 146 -9.23 3.83 -17.09
C ALA A 146 -9.86 3.99 -18.49
#